data_AF-A0A965S0G9-F1
#
_entry.id   AF-A0A965S0G9-F1
#
_cell.length_a   1.000
_cell.length_b   1.000
_cell.length_c   1.000
_cell.angle_alpha   90.00
_cell.angle_beta   90.00
_cell.angle_gamma   90.00
#
_symmetry.space_group_name_H-M   'P 1'
#
loop_
_entity.id
_entity.type
_entity.pdbx_description
1 polymer ?
#
loop_
_entity_poly.entity_id
_entity_poly.type
_entity_poly.pdbx_seq_one_letter_code
_entity_poly.pdbx_strand_id
1 'polypeptide(L)'
;MVLVGMEVLRRADASAVLALCEKLGRVSVIADTLGRVTSQRVFVGQELGQNVGETAKILKDWQSGKVEVLVVCGEDTVSAAEVKGQNNSKQGKMVFVGTHLSPLAKLADVVLPAAAWSEKAATYVSMEGRVREVLAAVKPPLNAKEEWKIWRALSEEIGCKLGFDTLAQVRGGINGLTDARVNGKVAKQKELGSGKFGEYVTEYYLRLEYLRQSGVMQRMQGEMGVRVKI
;
A
#
# COMPACT_ATOMS: atom_id res chain seq x y z
N MET A 1 6.71 -24.19 12.28
CA MET A 1 6.04 -23.10 11.53
C MET A 1 6.74 -21.82 11.91
N VAL A 2 7.32 -21.10 10.94
CA VAL A 2 7.99 -19.82 11.19
C VAL A 2 7.12 -18.72 10.61
N LEU A 3 6.69 -17.78 11.47
CA LEU A 3 5.92 -16.61 11.08
C LEU A 3 6.86 -15.41 11.03
N VAL A 4 6.97 -14.77 9.86
CA VAL A 4 7.85 -13.61 9.65
C VAL A 4 6.98 -12.40 9.38
N GLY A 5 7.10 -11.34 10.17
CA GLY A 5 6.33 -10.13 9.94
C GLY A 5 6.88 -9.31 8.77
N MET A 6 6.03 -8.44 8.21
CA MET A 6 6.39 -7.57 7.07
C MET A 6 7.50 -6.57 7.38
N GLU A 7 7.73 -6.23 8.64
CA GLU A 7 8.81 -5.34 9.07
C GLU A 7 10.18 -5.82 8.63
N VAL A 8 10.36 -7.14 8.53
CA VAL A 8 11.59 -7.74 8.05
C VAL A 8 11.89 -7.29 6.62
N LEU A 9 10.85 -7.09 5.80
CA LEU A 9 10.98 -6.72 4.39
C LEU A 9 11.45 -5.27 4.19
N ARG A 10 11.33 -4.41 5.20
CA ARG A 10 11.86 -3.03 5.16
C ARG A 10 13.35 -2.95 5.49
N ARG A 11 13.96 -4.03 6.00
CA ARG A 11 15.36 -4.03 6.39
C ARG A 11 16.28 -4.18 5.17
N ALA A 12 17.47 -3.58 5.26
CA ALA A 12 18.48 -3.73 4.22
C ALA A 12 18.99 -5.17 4.04
N ASP A 13 18.89 -5.99 5.10
CA ASP A 13 19.29 -7.41 5.18
C ASP A 13 18.09 -8.37 5.11
N ALA A 14 16.91 -7.92 4.65
CA ALA A 14 15.68 -8.74 4.57
C ALA A 14 15.90 -10.11 3.90
N SER A 15 16.66 -10.16 2.81
CA SER A 15 17.01 -11.39 2.08
C SER A 15 17.77 -12.39 2.95
N ALA A 16 18.63 -11.91 3.84
CA ALA A 16 19.45 -12.74 4.73
C ALA A 16 18.57 -13.37 5.82
N VAL A 17 17.69 -12.56 6.41
CA VAL A 17 16.72 -13.01 7.43
C VAL A 17 15.78 -14.05 6.86
N LEU A 18 15.19 -13.80 5.69
CA LEU A 18 14.27 -14.75 5.04
C LEU A 18 14.95 -16.09 4.72
N ALA A 19 16.20 -16.06 4.25
CA ALA A 19 16.93 -17.27 3.93
C ALA A 19 17.34 -18.09 5.19
N LEU A 20 17.55 -17.44 6.34
CA LEU A 20 17.69 -18.14 7.61
C LEU A 20 16.36 -18.80 8.04
N CYS A 21 15.25 -18.08 7.89
CA CYS A 21 13.93 -18.65 8.18
C CYS A 21 13.65 -19.88 7.30
N GLU A 22 14.04 -19.86 6.02
CA GLU A 22 13.88 -21.01 5.09
C GLU A 22 14.65 -22.25 5.57
N LYS A 23 15.80 -22.08 6.23
CA LYS A 23 16.57 -23.20 6.82
C LYS A 23 15.90 -23.80 8.05
N LEU A 24 15.07 -23.04 8.77
CA LEU A 24 14.40 -23.47 10.01
C LEU A 24 13.06 -24.18 9.75
N GLY A 25 12.60 -24.23 8.49
CA GLY A 25 11.41 -24.96 8.07
C GLY A 25 10.55 -24.17 7.09
N ARG A 26 9.29 -24.58 6.92
CA ARG A 26 8.33 -23.83 6.09
C ARG A 26 8.08 -22.43 6.68
N VAL A 27 8.45 -21.41 5.91
CA VAL A 27 8.26 -20.00 6.23
C VAL A 27 6.93 -19.51 5.67
N SER A 28 6.12 -18.92 6.54
CA SER A 28 4.96 -18.13 6.14
C SER A 28 5.21 -16.68 6.55
N VAL A 29 5.23 -15.76 5.59
CA VAL A 29 5.34 -14.32 5.88
C VAL A 29 3.93 -13.79 6.20
N ILE A 30 3.77 -13.19 7.38
CA ILE A 30 2.53 -12.55 7.84
C ILE A 30 2.62 -11.05 7.50
N ALA A 31 1.62 -10.57 6.77
CA ALA A 31 1.49 -9.21 6.29
C ALA A 31 0.24 -8.56 6.86
N ASP A 32 0.34 -7.61 7.79
CA ASP A 32 -0.80 -6.69 7.98
C ASP A 32 -0.96 -5.89 6.66
N THR A 33 -2.11 -5.78 6.00
CA THR A 33 -3.35 -5.12 6.41
C THR A 33 -4.54 -5.56 5.52
N LEU A 34 -5.76 -5.08 5.84
CA LEU A 34 -6.98 -5.13 5.01
C LEU A 34 -6.75 -4.56 3.60
N GLY A 35 -6.40 -5.44 2.66
CA GLY A 35 -6.31 -5.14 1.23
C GLY A 35 -5.00 -4.51 0.82
N ARG A 36 -4.05 -5.34 0.38
CA ARG A 36 -3.99 -5.78 -1.01
C ARG A 36 -3.10 -7.02 -1.07
N VAL A 37 -3.70 -8.09 -1.57
CA VAL A 37 -3.18 -9.37 -2.01
C VAL A 37 -1.82 -9.87 -1.52
N THR A 38 -1.86 -10.99 -0.79
CA THR A 38 -0.76 -11.91 -0.58
C THR A 38 -1.25 -13.34 -0.72
N SER A 39 -0.65 -14.10 -1.64
CA SER A 39 -0.47 -15.54 -1.48
C SER A 39 1.02 -15.81 -1.47
N GLN A 40 1.40 -16.88 -0.77
CA GLN A 40 2.75 -17.41 -0.62
C GLN A 40 3.72 -16.96 -1.73
N ARG A 41 4.76 -16.21 -1.31
CA ARG A 41 5.85 -15.59 -2.10
C ARG A 41 5.64 -14.25 -2.80
N VAL A 42 4.47 -13.65 -2.84
CA VAL A 42 4.25 -12.52 -3.75
C VAL A 42 3.36 -11.45 -3.10
N PHE A 43 3.89 -10.22 -2.99
CA PHE A 43 3.19 -9.03 -2.52
C PHE A 43 2.16 -8.59 -3.57
N VAL A 44 1.15 -9.38 -3.91
CA VAL A 44 0.28 -9.14 -5.07
C VAL A 44 -0.43 -7.75 -5.06
N GLY A 45 -0.59 -7.08 -3.92
CA GLY A 45 -1.04 -5.68 -3.89
C GLY A 45 -0.03 -4.63 -4.38
N GLN A 46 1.23 -4.93 -4.16
CA GLN A 46 2.39 -4.19 -4.66
C GLN A 46 2.79 -4.73 -6.04
N GLU A 47 2.62 -6.02 -6.30
CA GLU A 47 3.09 -6.69 -7.49
C GLU A 47 2.10 -6.59 -8.65
N LEU A 48 0.80 -6.29 -8.49
CA LEU A 48 -0.11 -6.08 -9.64
C LEU A 48 0.39 -4.98 -10.62
N GLY A 49 1.41 -4.19 -10.26
CA GLY A 49 2.32 -3.54 -11.20
C GLY A 49 3.74 -4.12 -11.09
N GLN A 50 4.45 -4.25 -12.20
CA GLN A 50 5.78 -4.87 -12.31
C GLN A 50 6.90 -4.32 -11.39
N ASN A 51 6.68 -3.31 -10.53
CA ASN A 51 7.76 -2.46 -10.02
C ASN A 51 7.63 -2.09 -8.53
N VAL A 52 7.42 -3.06 -7.64
CA VAL A 52 7.54 -2.87 -6.17
C VAL A 52 8.93 -2.34 -5.79
N GLY A 53 9.94 -2.71 -6.56
CA GLY A 53 11.32 -2.26 -6.38
C GLY A 53 11.57 -0.79 -6.74
N GLU A 54 10.59 -0.07 -7.29
CA GLU A 54 10.80 1.29 -7.79
C GLU A 54 10.24 2.41 -6.90
N THR A 55 9.48 2.19 -5.83
CA THR A 55 8.95 3.33 -5.03
C THR A 55 10.05 4.27 -4.56
N ALA A 56 11.17 3.73 -4.04
CA ALA A 56 12.32 4.53 -3.65
C ALA A 56 13.02 5.21 -4.84
N LYS A 57 12.99 4.61 -6.03
CA LYS A 57 13.52 5.19 -7.26
C LYS A 57 12.62 6.32 -7.77
N ILE A 58 11.30 6.09 -7.83
CA ILE A 58 10.27 7.07 -8.18
C ILE A 58 10.36 8.28 -7.24
N LEU A 59 10.49 8.05 -5.94
CA LEU A 59 10.68 9.14 -4.96
C LEU A 59 11.97 9.92 -5.22
N LYS A 60 13.09 9.24 -5.51
CA LYS A 60 14.34 9.93 -5.88
C LYS A 60 14.20 10.72 -7.18
N ASP A 61 13.57 10.13 -8.20
CA ASP A 61 13.38 10.78 -9.49
C ASP A 61 12.42 11.99 -9.36
N TRP A 62 11.37 11.87 -8.54
CA TRP A 62 10.49 12.98 -8.13
C TRP A 62 11.26 14.10 -7.41
N GLN A 63 12.03 13.77 -6.36
CA GLN A 63 12.83 14.75 -5.62
C GLN A 63 13.92 15.41 -6.49
N SER A 64 14.41 14.70 -7.51
CA SER A 64 15.37 15.23 -8.48
C SER A 64 14.73 16.06 -9.62
N GLY A 65 13.40 16.13 -9.68
CA GLY A 65 12.66 16.86 -10.72
C GLY A 65 12.53 16.15 -12.07
N LYS A 66 12.88 14.85 -12.15
CA LYS A 66 12.71 14.05 -13.38
C LYS A 66 11.28 13.58 -13.61
N VAL A 67 10.47 13.53 -12.56
CA VAL A 67 9.05 13.18 -12.62
C VAL A 67 8.24 14.47 -12.56
N GLU A 68 7.50 14.75 -13.63
CA GLU A 68 6.66 15.95 -13.73
C GLU A 68 5.31 15.78 -13.03
N VAL A 69 4.78 14.56 -12.98
CA VAL A 69 3.50 14.24 -12.34
C VAL A 69 3.66 13.04 -11.42
N LEU A 70 3.36 13.22 -10.13
CA LEU A 70 3.35 12.15 -9.14
C LEU A 70 1.92 11.85 -8.72
N VAL A 71 1.48 10.60 -8.93
CA VAL A 71 0.17 10.14 -8.45
C VAL A 71 0.35 9.24 -7.23
N VAL A 72 -0.23 9.64 -6.10
CA VAL A 72 -0.13 8.92 -4.83
C VAL A 72 -1.52 8.41 -4.43
N CYS A 73 -1.61 7.12 -4.12
CA CYS A 73 -2.87 6.44 -3.84
C CYS A 73 -2.89 5.93 -2.39
N GLY A 74 -3.61 6.60 -1.51
CA GLY A 74 -3.57 6.36 -0.07
C GLY A 74 -2.21 6.73 0.55
N GLU A 75 -1.98 6.34 1.80
CA GLU A 75 -0.81 6.74 2.58
C GLU A 75 0.08 5.57 3.05
N ASP A 76 -0.27 4.33 2.73
CA ASP A 76 0.38 3.16 3.34
C ASP A 76 1.83 2.92 2.87
N THR A 77 2.25 3.53 1.76
CA THR A 77 3.55 3.24 1.12
C THR A 77 4.59 4.34 1.24
N VAL A 78 4.18 5.60 1.46
CA VAL A 78 5.08 6.78 1.47
C VAL A 78 4.54 7.83 2.43
N SER A 79 5.43 8.52 3.13
CA SER A 79 5.07 9.64 4.02
C SER A 79 5.16 11.00 3.31
N ALA A 80 4.44 11.99 3.83
CA ALA A 80 4.52 13.37 3.36
C ALA A 80 5.95 13.96 3.47
N ALA A 81 6.73 13.52 4.47
CA ALA A 81 8.13 13.93 4.61
C ALA A 81 9.01 13.35 3.49
N GLU A 82 8.81 12.08 3.14
CA GLU A 82 9.52 11.44 2.02
C GLU A 82 9.16 12.08 0.68
N VAL A 83 7.89 12.44 0.46
CA VAL A 83 7.48 13.12 -0.77
C VAL A 83 8.06 14.53 -0.87
N LYS A 84 8.12 15.29 0.23
CA LYS A 84 8.77 16.60 0.25
C LYS A 84 10.27 16.51 -0.01
N GLY A 85 10.92 15.48 0.53
CA GLY A 85 12.38 15.38 0.51
C GLY A 85 13.06 16.52 1.27
N GLN A 86 14.37 16.66 1.08
CA GLN A 86 15.19 17.70 1.74
C GLN A 86 15.39 18.95 0.87
N ASN A 87 14.98 18.91 -0.40
CA ASN A 87 15.24 19.97 -1.37
C ASN A 87 13.97 20.79 -1.66
N ASN A 88 14.07 22.11 -1.54
CA ASN A 88 13.01 23.08 -1.88
C ASN A 88 12.90 23.39 -3.38
N SER A 89 13.41 22.51 -4.26
CA SER A 89 13.28 22.69 -5.71
C SER A 89 11.80 22.65 -6.12
N LYS A 90 11.44 23.38 -7.19
CA LYS A 90 10.08 23.42 -7.73
C LYS A 90 9.66 21.99 -8.10
N GLN A 91 8.79 21.40 -7.29
CA GLN A 91 8.26 20.07 -7.51
C GLN A 91 7.27 20.08 -8.69
N GLY A 92 7.09 18.92 -9.32
CA GLY A 92 6.07 18.71 -10.35
C GLY A 92 4.65 18.80 -9.79
N LYS A 93 3.66 18.30 -10.53
CA LYS A 93 2.27 18.25 -10.09
C LYS A 93 1.96 16.97 -9.32
N MET A 94 1.44 17.10 -8.11
CA MET A 94 1.04 15.95 -7.31
C MET A 94 -0.47 15.75 -7.34
N VAL A 95 -0.90 14.54 -7.68
CA VAL A 95 -2.29 14.09 -7.61
C VAL A 95 -2.42 13.09 -6.48
N PHE A 96 -3.31 13.35 -5.53
CA PHE A 96 -3.60 12.42 -4.44
C PHE A 96 -4.97 11.77 -4.65
N VAL A 97 -5.01 10.44 -4.59
CA VAL A 97 -6.23 9.62 -4.64
C VAL A 97 -6.39 8.97 -3.28
N GLY A 98 -7.43 9.31 -2.54
CA GLY A 98 -7.60 8.78 -1.19
C GLY A 98 -8.97 9.04 -0.60
N THR A 99 -9.23 8.46 0.57
CA THR A 99 -10.57 8.44 1.18
C THR A 99 -10.75 9.54 2.23
N HIS A 100 -9.68 9.90 2.93
CA HIS A 100 -9.69 10.88 4.00
C HIS A 100 -8.59 11.94 3.81
N LEU A 101 -8.72 13.07 4.51
CA LEU A 101 -7.68 14.09 4.52
C LEU A 101 -6.44 13.57 5.26
N SER A 102 -5.31 13.51 4.55
CA SER A 102 -4.02 13.08 5.07
C SER A 102 -2.97 14.18 4.91
N PRO A 103 -1.80 14.07 5.59
CA PRO A 103 -0.65 14.91 5.29
C PRO A 103 -0.27 14.94 3.81
N LEU A 104 -0.38 13.81 3.09
CA LEU A 104 -0.15 13.75 1.64
C LEU A 104 -1.22 14.50 0.84
N ALA A 105 -2.49 14.38 1.21
CA ALA A 105 -3.57 15.12 0.56
C ALA A 105 -3.36 16.64 0.66
N LYS A 106 -2.79 17.13 1.76
CA LYS A 106 -2.46 18.55 1.96
C LYS A 106 -1.31 19.03 1.08
N LEU A 107 -0.48 18.13 0.55
CA LEU A 107 0.62 18.46 -0.36
C LEU A 107 0.21 18.42 -1.83
N ALA A 108 -0.89 17.76 -2.15
CA ALA A 108 -1.30 17.55 -3.52
C ALA A 108 -1.83 18.84 -4.17
N ASP A 109 -1.51 19.04 -5.45
CA ASP A 109 -2.14 20.06 -6.28
C ASP A 109 -3.60 19.69 -6.60
N VAL A 110 -3.86 18.39 -6.76
CA VAL A 110 -5.19 17.85 -7.10
C VAL A 110 -5.52 16.70 -6.17
N VAL A 111 -6.72 16.72 -5.60
CA VAL A 111 -7.25 15.62 -4.79
C VAL A 111 -8.43 14.98 -5.51
N LEU A 112 -8.34 13.66 -5.73
CA LEU A 112 -9.40 12.85 -6.32
C LEU A 112 -10.02 11.98 -5.21
N PRO A 113 -11.26 12.27 -4.77
CA PRO A 113 -11.88 11.57 -3.67
C PRO A 113 -12.26 10.13 -4.06
N ALA A 114 -11.66 9.17 -3.37
CA ALA A 114 -11.92 7.75 -3.53
C ALA A 114 -12.94 7.25 -2.51
N ALA A 115 -13.73 6.24 -2.89
CA ALA A 115 -14.66 5.55 -2.01
C ALA A 115 -13.92 4.71 -0.95
N ALA A 116 -14.37 4.79 0.30
CA ALA A 116 -13.85 3.97 1.39
C ALA A 116 -14.15 2.48 1.20
N TRP A 117 -13.49 1.62 1.97
CA TRP A 117 -13.65 0.17 1.87
C TRP A 117 -15.09 -0.32 2.11
N SER A 118 -15.87 0.40 2.92
CA SER A 118 -17.29 0.12 3.19
C SER A 118 -18.24 0.64 2.11
N GLU A 119 -17.75 1.47 1.19
CA GLU A 119 -18.55 2.22 0.21
C GLU A 119 -18.50 1.63 -1.20
N LYS A 120 -17.70 0.58 -1.40
CA LYS A 120 -17.41 0.02 -2.72
C LYS A 120 -17.44 -1.49 -2.75
N ALA A 121 -17.78 -2.03 -3.92
CA ALA A 121 -17.52 -3.42 -4.22
C ALA A 121 -16.04 -3.60 -4.57
N ALA A 122 -15.34 -4.45 -3.83
CA ALA A 122 -13.90 -4.62 -3.98
C ALA A 122 -13.51 -6.09 -3.79
N THR A 123 -12.31 -6.43 -4.28
CA THR A 123 -11.72 -7.75 -4.10
C THR A 123 -10.53 -7.60 -3.16
N TYR A 124 -10.64 -8.22 -1.99
CA TYR A 124 -9.61 -8.30 -0.97
C TYR A 124 -9.00 -9.70 -0.99
N VAL A 125 -7.75 -9.80 -0.59
CA VAL A 125 -7.12 -11.11 -0.42
C VAL A 125 -6.40 -11.11 0.91
N SER A 126 -6.69 -12.14 1.72
CA SER A 126 -6.12 -12.31 3.04
C SER A 126 -4.70 -12.83 2.98
N MET A 127 -4.00 -12.81 4.11
CA MET A 127 -2.61 -13.27 4.23
C MET A 127 -2.38 -14.74 3.84
N GLU A 128 -3.43 -15.55 3.96
CA GLU A 128 -3.44 -16.97 3.57
C GLU A 128 -3.69 -17.16 2.06
N GLY A 129 -3.81 -16.09 1.27
CA GLY A 129 -4.10 -16.16 -0.16
C GLY A 129 -5.57 -16.31 -0.50
N ARG A 130 -6.49 -16.23 0.46
CA ARG A 130 -7.93 -16.36 0.16
C ARG A 130 -8.47 -15.07 -0.43
N VAL A 131 -8.99 -15.18 -1.64
CA VAL A 131 -9.71 -14.11 -2.32
C VAL A 131 -11.11 -13.96 -1.75
N ARG A 132 -11.48 -12.73 -1.41
CA ARG A 132 -12.79 -12.35 -0.89
C ARG A 132 -13.30 -11.16 -1.66
N GLU A 133 -14.51 -11.28 -2.18
CA GLU A 133 -15.25 -10.15 -2.70
C GLU A 133 -16.09 -9.56 -1.59
N VAL A 134 -16.10 -8.23 -1.50
CA VAL A 134 -17.00 -7.50 -0.62
C VAL A 134 -17.96 -6.65 -1.45
N LEU A 135 -19.12 -6.40 -0.88
CA LEU A 135 -20.13 -5.51 -1.43
C LEU A 135 -20.08 -4.18 -0.70
N ALA A 136 -20.52 -3.12 -1.37
CA ALA A 136 -20.72 -1.82 -0.74
C ALA A 136 -21.81 -1.93 0.33
N ALA A 137 -21.50 -1.54 1.57
CA ALA A 137 -22.48 -1.46 2.65
C ALA A 137 -23.27 -0.14 2.59
N VAL A 138 -22.60 0.94 2.17
CA VAL A 138 -23.18 2.28 2.01
C VAL A 138 -22.74 2.89 0.68
N LYS A 139 -23.40 3.97 0.24
CA LYS A 139 -22.98 4.70 -0.96
C LYS A 139 -21.80 5.61 -0.64
N PRO A 140 -20.85 5.83 -1.57
CA PRO A 140 -19.79 6.81 -1.38
C PRO A 140 -20.38 8.21 -1.12
N PRO A 141 -19.78 9.01 -0.22
CA PRO A 141 -20.25 10.35 0.07
C PRO A 141 -19.98 11.29 -1.09
N LEU A 142 -20.90 12.26 -1.29
CA LEU A 142 -20.76 13.33 -2.26
C LEU A 142 -20.41 12.81 -3.67
N ASN A 143 -19.27 13.25 -4.21
CA ASN A 143 -18.78 12.90 -5.53
C ASN A 143 -17.65 11.86 -5.49
N ALA A 144 -17.40 11.21 -4.34
CA ALA A 144 -16.41 10.15 -4.25
C ALA A 144 -16.75 9.00 -5.21
N LYS A 145 -15.72 8.45 -5.85
CA LYS A 145 -15.86 7.35 -6.82
C LYS A 145 -15.01 6.16 -6.41
N GLU A 146 -15.40 4.98 -6.85
CA GLU A 146 -14.55 3.79 -6.79
C GLU A 146 -13.28 4.03 -7.62
N GLU A 147 -12.12 3.60 -7.13
CA GLU A 147 -10.84 3.95 -7.75
C GLU A 147 -10.73 3.48 -9.20
N TRP A 148 -11.26 2.30 -9.53
CA TRP A 148 -11.23 1.80 -10.91
C TRP A 148 -11.99 2.72 -11.87
N LYS A 149 -13.06 3.40 -11.42
CA LYS A 149 -13.81 4.39 -12.21
C LYS A 149 -12.99 5.67 -12.38
N ILE A 150 -12.27 6.10 -11.34
CA ILE A 150 -11.35 7.25 -11.41
C ILE A 150 -10.28 6.99 -12.49
N TRP A 151 -9.63 5.84 -12.44
CA TRP A 151 -8.61 5.47 -13.42
C TRP A 151 -9.16 5.32 -14.82
N ARG A 152 -10.33 4.70 -14.96
CA ARG A 152 -10.98 4.56 -16.26
C ARG A 152 -11.34 5.90 -16.88
N ALA A 153 -11.91 6.83 -16.11
CA ALA A 153 -12.21 8.18 -16.58
C ALA A 153 -10.93 8.94 -16.95
N LEU A 154 -9.92 8.94 -16.07
CA LEU A 154 -8.64 9.59 -16.32
C LEU A 154 -7.95 9.04 -17.58
N SER A 155 -8.02 7.72 -17.80
CA SER A 155 -7.43 7.08 -18.97
C SER A 155 -8.00 7.57 -20.29
N GLU A 156 -9.28 7.96 -20.30
CA GLU A 156 -9.94 8.50 -21.48
C GLU A 156 -9.47 9.92 -21.79
N GLU A 157 -9.37 10.76 -20.74
CA GLU A 157 -8.89 12.14 -20.85
C GLU A 157 -7.44 12.25 -21.34
N ILE A 158 -6.58 11.30 -20.94
CA ILE A 158 -5.17 11.30 -21.36
C ILE A 158 -4.93 10.54 -22.69
N GLY A 159 -5.99 10.07 -23.36
CA GLY A 159 -5.89 9.35 -24.63
C GLY A 159 -5.37 7.91 -24.53
N CYS A 160 -5.28 7.34 -23.33
CA CYS A 160 -4.80 5.98 -23.05
C CYS A 160 -5.93 5.08 -22.51
N LYS A 161 -7.05 5.03 -23.22
CA LYS A 161 -8.29 4.39 -22.76
C LYS A 161 -8.06 2.95 -22.31
N LEU A 162 -8.36 2.67 -21.04
CA LEU A 162 -8.29 1.32 -20.48
C LEU A 162 -9.40 0.44 -21.04
N GLY A 163 -9.10 -0.83 -21.32
CA GLY A 163 -9.99 -1.80 -21.97
C GLY A 163 -11.09 -2.40 -21.09
N PHE A 164 -11.60 -1.65 -20.11
CA PHE A 164 -12.68 -2.08 -19.22
C PHE A 164 -13.64 -0.93 -18.95
N ASP A 165 -14.94 -1.24 -18.89
CA ASP A 165 -16.01 -0.29 -18.54
C ASP A 165 -16.85 -0.77 -17.35
N THR A 166 -16.64 -2.01 -16.90
CA THR A 166 -17.41 -2.65 -15.82
C THR A 166 -16.50 -3.29 -14.78
N LEU A 167 -16.98 -3.40 -13.55
CA LEU A 167 -16.26 -4.09 -12.47
C LEU A 167 -15.98 -5.57 -12.81
N ALA A 168 -16.89 -6.22 -13.53
CA ALA A 168 -16.70 -7.60 -13.98
C ALA A 168 -15.49 -7.73 -14.94
N GLN A 169 -15.32 -6.79 -15.87
CA GLN A 169 -14.15 -6.75 -16.76
C GLN A 169 -12.86 -6.48 -16.00
N VAL A 170 -12.89 -5.56 -15.01
CA VAL A 170 -11.74 -5.33 -14.12
C VAL A 170 -11.32 -6.62 -13.43
N ARG A 171 -12.27 -7.34 -12.83
CA ARG A 171 -12.02 -8.64 -12.16
C ARG A 171 -11.52 -9.70 -13.13
N GLY A 172 -12.09 -9.77 -14.33
CA GLY A 172 -11.62 -10.66 -15.40
C GLY A 172 -10.15 -10.42 -15.76
N GLY A 173 -9.72 -9.15 -15.82
CA GLY A 173 -8.32 -8.78 -16.06
C GLY A 173 -7.36 -9.17 -14.94
N ILE A 174 -7.81 -9.17 -13.68
CA ILE A 174 -6.99 -9.55 -12.51
C ILE A 174 -6.64 -11.04 -12.54
N ASN A 175 -7.59 -11.91 -12.91
CA ASN A 175 -7.36 -13.37 -12.96
C ASN A 175 -6.24 -13.74 -13.94
N GLY A 176 -6.06 -12.98 -15.02
CA GLY A 176 -4.95 -13.18 -15.96
C GLY A 176 -3.57 -12.79 -15.40
N LEU A 177 -3.51 -11.99 -14.34
CA LEU A 177 -2.26 -11.53 -13.71
C LEU A 177 -1.77 -12.48 -12.60
N THR A 178 -2.66 -13.26 -11.99
CA THR A 178 -2.33 -14.17 -10.88
C THR A 178 -1.60 -15.45 -11.33
N ASP A 179 -1.85 -15.93 -12.56
CA ASP A 179 -1.17 -17.13 -13.11
C ASP A 179 0.31 -16.89 -13.45
N ALA A 180 0.76 -15.63 -13.51
CA ALA A 180 2.12 -15.29 -13.94
C ALA A 180 3.20 -15.32 -12.83
N ARG A 181 2.88 -15.65 -11.56
CA ARG A 181 3.77 -15.31 -10.42
C ARG A 181 4.05 -16.40 -9.40
N VAL A 182 4.62 -17.51 -9.86
CA VAL A 182 5.23 -18.52 -8.97
C VAL A 182 6.76 -18.58 -9.10
N ASN A 183 7.36 -17.90 -10.07
CA ASN A 183 8.79 -18.05 -10.41
C ASN A 183 9.65 -16.79 -10.18
N GLY A 184 9.55 -16.17 -9.01
CA GLY A 184 10.51 -15.15 -8.57
C GLY A 184 11.85 -15.80 -8.19
N LYS A 185 12.95 -15.44 -8.86
CA LYS A 185 14.31 -15.80 -8.41
C LYS A 185 14.60 -15.10 -7.08
N VAL A 186 15.02 -15.86 -6.07
CA VAL A 186 15.44 -15.33 -4.77
C VAL A 186 16.61 -14.35 -4.99
N ALA A 187 16.48 -13.12 -4.48
CA ALA A 187 17.55 -12.14 -4.54
C ALA A 187 18.83 -12.67 -3.86
N LYS A 188 20.01 -12.29 -4.37
CA LYS A 188 21.30 -12.67 -3.77
C LYS A 188 21.31 -12.29 -2.29
N GLN A 189 21.64 -13.26 -1.43
CA GLN A 189 21.78 -13.03 0.01
C GLN A 189 22.83 -11.95 0.27
N LYS A 190 22.41 -10.87 0.92
CA LYS A 190 23.32 -10.02 1.69
C LYS A 190 23.67 -10.71 3.02
N GLU A 191 24.74 -10.27 3.68
CA GLU A 191 25.07 -10.70 5.03
C GLU A 191 24.01 -10.21 6.04
N LEU A 192 23.87 -10.92 7.16
CA LEU A 192 22.96 -10.53 8.22
C LEU A 192 23.47 -9.24 8.88
N GLY A 193 22.60 -8.24 9.00
CA GLY A 193 22.93 -7.02 9.74
C GLY A 193 22.97 -7.29 11.25
N SER A 194 23.77 -6.53 11.98
CA SER A 194 23.85 -6.59 13.45
C SER A 194 22.72 -5.82 14.17
N GLY A 195 21.86 -5.12 13.42
CA GLY A 195 20.77 -4.32 13.98
C GLY A 195 19.63 -5.17 14.53
N LYS A 196 19.14 -4.82 15.73
CA LYS A 196 17.95 -5.42 16.35
C LYS A 196 16.71 -5.26 15.46
N PHE A 197 15.74 -6.17 15.60
CA PHE A 197 14.41 -5.96 15.02
C PHE A 197 13.74 -4.79 15.76
N GLY A 198 13.25 -3.80 15.01
CA GLY A 198 12.59 -2.62 15.57
C GLY A 198 11.10 -2.84 15.78
N GLU A 199 10.47 -1.93 16.53
CA GLU A 199 9.01 -1.87 16.62
C GLU A 199 8.43 -1.31 15.31
N TYR A 200 7.50 -2.05 14.71
CA TYR A 200 6.89 -1.67 13.43
C TYR A 200 5.64 -0.79 13.61
N VAL A 201 4.86 -1.05 14.65
CA VAL A 201 3.62 -0.34 14.93
C VAL A 201 3.79 0.46 16.21
N THR A 202 4.12 1.73 16.06
CA THR A 202 4.24 2.68 17.18
C THR A 202 2.88 3.27 17.56
N GLU A 203 1.98 3.42 16.59
CA GLU A 203 0.63 3.97 16.77
C GLU A 203 -0.44 2.95 16.33
N TYR A 204 -0.72 1.97 17.19
CA TYR A 204 -1.62 0.87 16.86
C TYR A 204 -3.04 1.33 16.44
N TYR A 205 -3.63 2.30 17.16
CA TYR A 205 -4.98 2.78 16.85
C TYR A 205 -5.00 3.85 15.77
N LEU A 206 -3.86 4.47 15.43
CA LEU A 206 -3.78 5.56 14.44
C LEU A 206 -3.00 5.16 13.19
N ARG A 207 -2.89 3.85 12.95
CA ARG A 207 -2.09 3.28 11.86
C ARG A 207 -2.58 3.63 10.45
N LEU A 208 -3.89 3.73 10.24
CA LEU A 208 -4.51 3.93 8.92
C LEU A 208 -5.18 5.29 8.83
N GLU A 209 -5.25 5.84 7.62
CA GLU A 209 -5.77 7.19 7.36
C GLU A 209 -7.18 7.41 7.96
N TYR A 210 -8.08 6.44 7.84
CA TYR A 210 -9.44 6.53 8.37
C TYR A 210 -9.50 6.37 9.89
N LEU A 211 -8.60 5.58 10.48
CA LEU A 211 -8.53 5.43 11.94
C LEU A 211 -8.06 6.73 12.60
N ARG A 212 -7.14 7.45 11.95
CA ARG A 212 -6.70 8.78 12.41
C ARG A 212 -7.82 9.80 12.48
N GLN A 213 -8.85 9.67 11.66
CA GLN A 213 -10.02 10.56 11.70
C GLN A 213 -11.03 10.17 12.78
N SER A 214 -10.88 9.01 13.41
CA SER A 214 -11.79 8.56 14.46
C SER A 214 -11.40 9.14 15.81
N GLY A 215 -12.27 9.98 16.39
CA GLY A 215 -12.08 10.49 17.74
C GLY A 215 -12.04 9.39 18.81
N VAL A 216 -12.67 8.23 18.57
CA VAL A 216 -12.57 7.06 19.45
C VAL A 216 -11.15 6.50 19.43
N MET A 217 -10.59 6.30 18.24
CA MET A 217 -9.24 5.75 18.08
C MET A 217 -8.17 6.71 18.62
N GLN A 218 -8.36 8.02 18.45
CA GLN A 218 -7.50 9.04 19.06
C GLN A 218 -7.50 8.96 20.58
N ARG A 219 -8.67 8.79 21.21
CA ARG A 219 -8.76 8.57 22.68
C ARG A 219 -8.06 7.29 23.10
N MET A 220 -8.33 6.17 22.42
CA MET A 220 -7.70 4.88 22.74
C MET A 220 -6.17 4.93 22.60
N GLN A 221 -5.64 5.63 21.59
CA GLN A 221 -4.21 5.85 21.44
C GLN A 221 -3.63 6.69 22.58
N GLY A 222 -4.33 7.74 23.00
CA GLY A 222 -3.93 8.59 24.13
C GLY A 222 -3.92 7.83 25.47
N GLU A 223 -4.92 6.97 25.69
CA GLU A 223 -5.01 6.10 26.87
C GLU A 223 -3.90 5.05 26.90
N MET A 224 -3.45 4.51 25.76
CA MET A 224 -2.27 3.64 25.75
C MET A 224 -0.97 4.37 26.15
N GLY A 225 -0.88 5.68 25.88
CA GLY A 225 0.20 6.53 26.37
C GLY A 225 0.20 6.70 27.90
N VAL A 226 -0.96 6.52 28.54
CA VAL A 226 -1.10 6.39 29.99
C VAL A 226 -0.84 4.93 30.35
N ARG A 227 0.45 4.58 30.49
CA ARG A 227 0.98 3.24 30.87
C ARG A 227 -0.06 2.38 31.59
N VAL A 228 -0.71 1.48 30.86
CA VAL A 228 -1.25 0.27 31.48
C VAL A 228 -0.03 -0.53 31.90
N LYS A 229 0.33 -0.41 33.18
CA LYS A 229 1.21 -1.39 33.83
C LYS A 229 0.46 -2.71 33.80
N ILE A 230 0.81 -3.56 32.84
CA ILE A 230 0.58 -5.00 32.92
C ILE A 230 1.70 -5.57 33.79
#